data_AF-A0A6L9SC89-F1
#
_entry.id   AF-A0A6L9SC89-F1
#
_cell.length_a   1.000
_cell.length_b   1.000
_cell.length_c   1.000
_cell.angle_alpha   90.00
_cell.angle_beta   90.00
_cell.angle_gamma   90.00
#
_symmetry.space_group_name_H-M   'P 1'
#
loop_
_entity.id
_entity.type
_entity.pdbx_description
1 polymer ?
#
loop_
_entity_poly.entity_id
_entity_poly.type
_entity_poly.pdbx_seq_one_letter_code
_entity_poly.pdbx_strand_id
1 'polypeptide(L)'
;MDDVIERLRAADDRSSPPHVFDLDTGLRLARVRARRRRVIQGAVGVSTVAAAVAVAAGMVWPDDPSDSAAADNPKPEQLLEAFTWEQKPQDELPDAYVGEASTPGADELVESSSRLVAQGRHVDYWTALDEAGNICLVLYMPEHGTGAQECRPPAAFAVEGVTAELADAEGDGSREQNSEAWLIPDGYDVDAISADRWALMMPNLAVRVPDIEPTEVLSVLAEPQRPEDRMPTLPDGREITRSIVDSTSRLVYRAEDVQVWAGLRTQEETRGQPEICVVVYMSHDSWATANSCATTGLVWDSGLEFGLEAGGHEFHGWLLPDGFELRPDETQEWTVVAPNLAVREPE
;
A
#
# COMPACT_ATOMS: atom_id res chain seq x y z
N MET A 1 -22.67 16.31 -37.93
CA MET A 1 -23.00 17.12 -36.74
C MET A 1 -24.04 16.41 -35.88
N ASP A 2 -25.05 15.77 -36.49
CA ASP A 2 -26.08 15.01 -35.76
C ASP A 2 -25.55 13.80 -34.97
N ASP A 3 -24.50 13.13 -35.47
CA ASP A 3 -23.86 11.96 -34.83
C ASP A 3 -23.17 12.30 -33.48
N VAL A 4 -22.68 13.53 -33.32
CA VAL A 4 -22.07 13.99 -32.06
C VAL A 4 -23.15 14.28 -31.00
N ILE A 5 -24.30 14.81 -31.42
CA ILE A 5 -25.43 15.08 -30.52
C ILE A 5 -26.06 13.76 -30.06
N GLU A 6 -26.11 12.74 -30.92
CA GLU A 6 -26.63 11.42 -30.57
C GLU A 6 -25.70 10.68 -29.59
N ARG A 7 -24.36 10.81 -29.77
CA ARG A 7 -23.38 10.28 -28.80
C ARG A 7 -23.41 10.98 -27.44
N LEU A 8 -23.63 12.31 -27.41
CA LEU A 8 -23.75 13.05 -26.15
C LEU A 8 -25.02 12.68 -25.38
N ARG A 9 -26.14 12.41 -26.07
CA ARG A 9 -27.37 11.91 -25.41
C ARG A 9 -27.23 10.49 -24.88
N ALA A 10 -26.51 9.62 -25.59
CA ALA A 10 -26.26 8.25 -25.13
C ALA A 10 -25.31 8.16 -23.91
N ALA A 11 -24.51 9.20 -23.66
CA ALA A 11 -23.64 9.29 -22.49
C ALA A 11 -24.40 9.78 -21.24
N ASP A 12 -25.42 10.62 -21.42
CA ASP A 12 -26.25 11.16 -20.32
C ASP A 12 -27.13 10.05 -19.68
N ASP A 13 -27.62 9.11 -20.50
CA ASP A 13 -28.46 7.98 -20.08
C ASP A 13 -27.71 6.86 -19.29
N ARG A 14 -26.38 6.95 -19.11
CA ARG A 14 -25.56 5.98 -18.35
C ARG A 14 -25.18 6.44 -16.95
N SER A 15 -25.68 7.58 -16.49
CA SER A 15 -25.50 8.00 -15.10
C SER A 15 -26.40 7.15 -14.19
N SER A 16 -25.87 6.03 -13.70
CA SER A 16 -26.43 5.40 -12.50
C SER A 16 -26.53 6.49 -11.42
N PRO A 17 -27.69 6.67 -10.77
CA PRO A 17 -27.81 7.66 -9.71
C PRO A 17 -26.73 7.37 -8.65
N PRO A 18 -26.08 8.42 -8.09
CA PRO A 18 -25.07 8.22 -7.06
C PRO A 18 -25.67 7.35 -5.96
N HIS A 19 -24.92 6.31 -5.55
CA HIS A 19 -25.31 5.47 -4.43
C HIS A 19 -25.71 6.38 -3.27
N VAL A 20 -26.97 6.24 -2.83
CA VAL A 20 -27.51 7.05 -1.73
C VAL A 20 -26.60 6.81 -0.54
N PHE A 21 -25.87 7.84 -0.13
CA PHE A 21 -25.03 7.79 1.06
C PHE A 21 -25.92 7.43 2.25
N ASP A 22 -25.79 6.19 2.72
CA ASP A 22 -26.54 5.69 3.87
C ASP A 22 -25.88 6.19 5.15
N LEU A 23 -26.35 7.36 5.60
CA LEU A 23 -25.95 7.99 6.84
C LEU A 23 -26.15 7.05 8.05
N ASP A 24 -27.14 6.17 8.03
CA ASP A 24 -27.39 5.24 9.14
C ASP A 24 -26.32 4.14 9.20
N THR A 25 -25.87 3.65 8.05
CA THR A 25 -24.71 2.73 7.96
C THR A 25 -23.43 3.40 8.46
N GLY A 26 -23.16 4.64 8.04
CA GLY A 26 -22.01 5.41 8.53
C GLY A 26 -22.05 5.69 10.05
N LEU A 27 -23.23 6.04 10.59
CA LEU A 27 -23.43 6.27 12.01
C LEU A 27 -23.35 4.97 12.84
N ARG A 28 -23.75 3.83 12.27
CA ARG A 28 -23.64 2.52 12.93
C ARG A 28 -22.17 2.13 13.11
N LEU A 29 -21.35 2.32 12.07
CA LEU A 29 -19.90 2.11 12.15
C LEU A 29 -19.23 3.08 13.14
N ALA A 30 -19.61 4.35 13.14
CA ALA A 30 -19.10 5.33 14.12
C ALA A 30 -19.45 4.98 15.58
N ARG A 31 -20.64 4.42 15.83
CA ARG A 31 -21.05 3.97 17.19
C ARG A 31 -20.30 2.72 17.64
N VAL A 32 -19.99 1.80 16.72
CA VAL A 32 -19.12 0.64 16.99
C VAL A 32 -17.72 1.12 17.39
N ARG A 33 -17.15 2.09 16.65
CA ARG A 33 -15.86 2.74 16.97
C ARG A 33 -15.87 3.42 18.35
N ALA A 34 -16.93 4.13 18.71
CA ALA A 34 -17.05 4.81 20.01
C ALA A 34 -17.19 3.86 21.21
N ARG A 35 -17.86 2.70 21.06
CA ARG A 35 -17.93 1.67 22.11
C ARG A 35 -16.57 0.99 22.33
N ARG A 36 -15.81 0.75 21.26
CA ARG A 36 -14.51 0.07 21.31
C ARG A 36 -13.44 0.87 22.07
N ARG A 37 -13.38 2.19 21.87
CA ARG A 37 -12.50 3.09 22.65
C ARG A 37 -12.74 3.03 24.17
N ARG A 38 -14.00 2.89 24.60
CA ARG A 38 -14.34 2.81 26.04
C ARG A 38 -13.95 1.47 26.68
N VAL A 39 -14.00 0.37 25.93
CA VAL A 39 -13.62 -0.96 26.43
C VAL A 39 -12.09 -1.06 26.58
N ILE A 40 -11.33 -0.57 25.60
CA ILE A 40 -9.87 -0.60 25.64
C ILE A 40 -9.32 0.34 26.73
N GLN A 41 -9.91 1.53 26.91
CA GLN A 41 -9.53 2.43 28.01
C GLN A 41 -9.96 1.92 29.40
N GLY A 42 -11.00 1.06 29.48
CA GLY A 42 -11.42 0.42 30.72
C GLY A 42 -10.52 -0.76 31.13
N ALA A 43 -9.92 -1.47 30.18
CA ALA A 43 -9.12 -2.67 30.43
C ALA A 43 -7.69 -2.37 30.93
N VAL A 44 -7.14 -1.19 30.65
CA VAL A 44 -5.78 -0.79 31.06
C VAL A 44 -5.73 -0.18 32.48
N GLY A 45 -6.90 0.07 33.11
CA GLY A 45 -6.99 0.85 34.35
C GLY A 45 -7.18 0.10 35.67
N VAL A 46 -7.33 -1.24 35.70
CA VAL A 46 -7.69 -1.96 36.95
C VAL A 46 -6.87 -3.22 37.14
N SER A 47 -5.55 -3.07 37.19
CA SER A 47 -4.63 -4.14 37.57
C SER A 47 -3.60 -3.65 38.60
N THR A 48 -4.05 -3.04 39.69
CA THR A 48 -3.25 -2.92 40.93
C THR A 48 -4.14 -2.49 42.10
N VAL A 49 -4.55 -3.45 42.93
CA VAL A 49 -4.39 -3.47 44.41
C VAL A 49 -5.21 -4.66 44.92
N ALA A 50 -4.51 -5.72 45.29
CA ALA A 50 -5.04 -6.75 46.16
C ALA A 50 -5.15 -6.20 47.60
N ALA A 51 -6.29 -6.41 48.26
CA ALA A 51 -6.40 -7.15 49.53
C ALA A 51 -7.66 -6.81 50.34
N ALA A 52 -8.32 -7.89 50.77
CA ALA A 52 -9.09 -8.05 52.00
C ALA A 52 -10.38 -7.22 52.19
N VAL A 53 -11.54 -7.87 52.07
CA VAL A 53 -12.30 -8.42 53.22
C VAL A 53 -13.36 -9.38 52.68
N ALA A 54 -13.42 -10.57 53.29
CA ALA A 54 -14.47 -11.55 53.09
C ALA A 54 -15.84 -11.02 53.54
N VAL A 55 -16.84 -11.09 52.66
CA VAL A 55 -18.21 -11.36 53.07
C VAL A 55 -18.77 -12.42 52.14
N ALA A 56 -18.75 -13.65 52.65
CA ALA A 56 -19.63 -14.71 52.21
C ALA A 56 -21.08 -14.29 52.51
N ALA A 57 -21.81 -13.83 51.49
CA ALA A 57 -23.26 -13.74 51.49
C ALA A 57 -23.76 -13.79 50.04
N GLY A 58 -24.20 -14.99 49.63
CA GLY A 58 -25.02 -15.32 48.47
C GLY A 58 -25.30 -14.23 47.43
N MET A 59 -24.32 -13.91 46.59
CA MET A 59 -24.62 -13.41 45.25
C MET A 59 -25.06 -14.60 44.43
N VAL A 60 -26.37 -14.77 44.34
CA VAL A 60 -27.02 -15.45 43.22
C VAL A 60 -26.50 -14.75 41.97
N TRP A 61 -25.57 -15.39 41.25
CA TRP A 61 -25.32 -15.03 39.87
C TRP A 61 -26.68 -15.14 39.18
N PRO A 62 -27.24 -14.06 38.63
CA PRO A 62 -28.45 -14.20 37.83
C PRO A 62 -28.13 -15.24 36.77
N ASP A 63 -28.97 -16.28 36.70
CA ASP A 63 -28.91 -17.30 35.68
C ASP A 63 -28.59 -16.63 34.35
N ASP A 64 -27.49 -17.08 33.72
CA ASP A 64 -26.99 -16.55 32.45
C ASP A 64 -28.18 -16.29 31.53
N PRO A 65 -28.39 -15.05 31.05
CA PRO A 65 -29.21 -14.86 29.88
C PRO A 65 -28.46 -15.53 28.72
N SER A 66 -28.69 -16.82 28.56
CA SER A 66 -28.26 -17.66 27.45
C SER A 66 -28.89 -17.25 26.11
N ASP A 67 -29.61 -16.13 26.09
CA ASP A 67 -29.85 -15.29 24.91
C ASP A 67 -28.70 -14.29 24.72
N SER A 68 -27.45 -14.73 24.93
CA SER A 68 -26.32 -14.11 24.23
C SER A 68 -26.55 -14.45 22.76
N ALA A 69 -27.35 -13.61 22.10
CA ALA A 69 -27.59 -13.64 20.68
C ALA A 69 -26.24 -13.95 20.03
N ALA A 70 -26.13 -15.13 19.42
CA ALA A 70 -24.95 -15.54 18.69
C ALA A 70 -24.61 -14.34 17.83
N ALA A 71 -23.54 -13.62 18.19
CA ALA A 71 -23.17 -12.42 17.47
C ALA A 71 -22.92 -12.93 16.06
N ASP A 72 -23.77 -12.52 15.11
CA ASP A 72 -23.71 -13.00 13.73
C ASP A 72 -22.25 -12.88 13.29
N ASN A 73 -21.59 -14.03 13.14
CA ASN A 73 -20.20 -14.04 12.73
C ASN A 73 -20.18 -13.37 11.35
N PRO A 74 -19.41 -12.29 11.18
CA PRO A 74 -19.36 -11.59 9.90
C PRO A 74 -18.94 -12.60 8.83
N LYS A 75 -19.64 -12.58 7.71
CA LYS A 75 -19.27 -13.45 6.59
C LYS A 75 -17.97 -12.92 5.97
N PRO A 76 -17.09 -13.78 5.43
CA PRO A 76 -15.85 -13.34 4.81
C PRO A 76 -16.04 -12.25 3.75
N GLU A 77 -17.09 -12.33 2.95
CA GLU A 77 -17.39 -11.36 1.88
C GLU A 77 -17.81 -9.98 2.42
N GLN A 78 -18.14 -9.87 3.71
CA GLN A 78 -18.41 -8.60 4.38
C GLN A 78 -17.16 -7.96 4.96
N LEU A 79 -16.07 -8.74 5.08
CA LEU A 79 -14.80 -8.31 5.66
C LEU A 79 -13.73 -8.08 4.60
N LEU A 80 -13.87 -8.70 3.43
CA LEU A 80 -12.91 -8.56 2.34
C LEU A 80 -13.64 -8.65 0.99
N GLU A 81 -13.69 -7.52 0.27
CA GLU A 81 -14.38 -7.36 -1.00
C GLU A 81 -13.85 -8.33 -2.06
N ALA A 82 -12.58 -8.74 -1.95
CA ALA A 82 -11.94 -9.69 -2.85
C ALA A 82 -12.78 -10.95 -3.06
N PHE A 83 -13.42 -11.49 -2.01
CA PHE A 83 -14.23 -12.70 -2.10
C PHE A 83 -15.53 -12.52 -2.91
N THR A 84 -15.94 -11.29 -3.20
CA THR A 84 -17.09 -11.00 -4.06
C THR A 84 -16.74 -10.95 -5.55
N TRP A 85 -15.45 -10.89 -5.88
CA TRP A 85 -15.00 -10.81 -7.27
C TRP A 85 -15.25 -12.12 -7.99
N GLU A 86 -15.51 -12.04 -9.29
CA GLU A 86 -15.49 -13.21 -10.16
C GLU A 86 -14.07 -13.77 -10.22
N GLN A 87 -13.94 -15.09 -10.04
CA GLN A 87 -12.64 -15.76 -10.09
C GLN A 87 -12.10 -15.73 -11.53
N LYS A 88 -10.82 -15.38 -11.67
CA LYS A 88 -10.08 -15.31 -12.92
C LYS A 88 -9.01 -16.41 -12.97
N PRO A 89 -8.46 -16.75 -14.15
CA PRO A 89 -7.40 -17.73 -14.25
C PRO A 89 -6.17 -17.45 -13.37
N GLN A 90 -5.80 -16.19 -13.17
CA GLN A 90 -4.68 -15.83 -12.28
C GLN A 90 -4.96 -16.03 -10.79
N ASP A 91 -6.22 -16.27 -10.40
CA ASP A 91 -6.57 -16.51 -9.00
C ASP A 91 -6.31 -17.96 -8.57
N GLU A 92 -5.99 -18.85 -9.52
CA GLU A 92 -5.63 -20.24 -9.26
C GLU A 92 -4.41 -20.29 -8.32
N LEU A 93 -4.51 -21.08 -7.25
CA LEU A 93 -3.42 -21.26 -6.30
C LEU A 93 -2.32 -22.11 -6.93
N PRO A 94 -1.05 -21.91 -6.54
CA PRO A 94 0.03 -22.80 -6.98
C PRO A 94 -0.25 -24.25 -6.57
N ASP A 95 0.15 -25.22 -7.40
CA ASP A 95 -0.02 -26.66 -7.14
C ASP A 95 0.44 -27.11 -5.74
N ALA A 96 1.43 -26.40 -5.17
CA ALA A 96 1.93 -26.65 -3.81
C ALA A 96 0.86 -26.51 -2.71
N TYR A 97 -0.22 -25.78 -2.98
CA TYR A 97 -1.34 -25.55 -2.08
C TYR A 97 -2.59 -26.37 -2.44
N VAL A 98 -2.57 -27.07 -3.57
CA VAL A 98 -3.71 -27.85 -4.07
C VAL A 98 -3.46 -29.34 -3.82
N GLY A 99 -4.16 -29.92 -2.84
CA GLY A 99 -4.19 -31.36 -2.54
C GLY A 99 -3.32 -31.83 -1.37
N GLU A 100 -3.21 -33.16 -1.16
CA GLU A 100 -2.54 -33.84 -0.01
C GLU A 100 -1.04 -33.47 0.21
N ALA A 101 -0.45 -32.67 -0.68
CA ALA A 101 0.93 -32.21 -0.62
C ALA A 101 1.12 -30.89 0.14
N SER A 102 0.05 -30.29 0.68
CA SER A 102 0.15 -29.09 1.52
C SER A 102 1.12 -29.34 2.67
N THR A 103 1.92 -28.32 3.00
CA THR A 103 2.86 -28.33 4.12
C THR A 103 2.17 -28.93 5.35
N PRO A 104 2.76 -29.89 6.08
CA PRO A 104 2.10 -30.53 7.21
C PRO A 104 1.56 -29.49 8.22
N GLY A 105 0.24 -29.38 8.33
CA GLY A 105 -0.44 -28.40 9.18
C GLY A 105 -1.00 -27.16 8.46
N ALA A 106 -0.86 -27.06 7.14
CA ALA A 106 -1.61 -26.08 6.35
C ALA A 106 -3.09 -26.52 6.25
N ASP A 107 -4.00 -25.58 6.50
CA ASP A 107 -5.43 -25.81 6.35
C ASP A 107 -5.77 -26.00 4.86
N GLU A 108 -6.66 -26.96 4.56
CA GLU A 108 -7.09 -27.23 3.19
C GLU A 108 -7.89 -26.04 2.65
N LEU A 109 -7.35 -25.40 1.61
CA LEU A 109 -7.92 -24.20 0.99
C LEU A 109 -9.00 -24.59 -0.03
N VAL A 110 -10.11 -23.86 0.00
CA VAL A 110 -11.20 -23.96 -0.98
C VAL A 110 -10.79 -23.20 -2.23
N GLU A 111 -10.31 -23.91 -3.24
CA GLU A 111 -9.78 -23.35 -4.49
C GLU A 111 -10.71 -22.35 -5.18
N SER A 112 -12.03 -22.56 -5.16
CA SER A 112 -12.99 -21.63 -5.79
C SER A 112 -13.10 -20.26 -5.08
N SER A 113 -12.58 -20.17 -3.86
CA SER A 113 -12.56 -18.94 -3.06
C SER A 113 -11.26 -18.14 -3.19
N SER A 114 -10.23 -18.70 -3.85
CA SER A 114 -8.93 -18.04 -3.96
C SER A 114 -9.01 -16.80 -4.84
N ARG A 115 -8.33 -15.73 -4.45
CA ARG A 115 -8.19 -14.50 -5.21
C ARG A 115 -6.76 -14.01 -5.09
N LEU A 116 -6.12 -13.76 -6.23
CA LEU A 116 -4.82 -13.10 -6.27
C LEU A 116 -5.05 -11.64 -5.88
N VAL A 117 -4.54 -11.27 -4.70
CA VAL A 117 -4.68 -9.90 -4.21
C VAL A 117 -3.56 -9.04 -4.77
N ALA A 118 -2.31 -9.50 -4.78
CA ALA A 118 -1.23 -8.73 -5.37
C ALA A 118 -0.13 -9.62 -5.95
N GLN A 119 0.60 -9.09 -6.93
CA GLN A 119 1.80 -9.72 -7.48
C GLN A 119 3.00 -8.83 -7.18
N GLY A 120 3.91 -9.33 -6.35
CA GLY A 120 5.21 -8.72 -6.12
C GLY A 120 6.23 -9.23 -7.14
N ARG A 121 7.46 -8.72 -7.04
CA ARG A 121 8.55 -9.18 -7.91
C ARG A 121 8.94 -10.64 -7.65
N HIS A 122 9.01 -10.99 -6.37
CA HIS A 122 9.47 -12.30 -5.91
C HIS A 122 8.38 -13.09 -5.19
N VAL A 123 7.37 -12.40 -4.64
CA VAL A 123 6.29 -13.00 -3.85
C VAL A 123 4.95 -12.60 -4.46
N ASP A 124 4.11 -13.58 -4.72
CA ASP A 124 2.71 -13.39 -5.06
C ASP A 124 1.86 -13.61 -3.79
N TYR A 125 0.75 -12.88 -3.71
CA TYR A 125 -0.12 -12.83 -2.53
C TYR A 125 -1.55 -13.19 -2.91
N TRP A 126 -2.10 -14.23 -2.27
CA TRP A 126 -3.51 -14.61 -2.41
C TRP A 126 -4.25 -14.50 -1.09
N THR A 127 -5.56 -14.31 -1.21
CA THR A 127 -6.51 -14.60 -0.14
C THR A 127 -7.37 -15.79 -0.53
N ALA A 128 -7.70 -16.66 0.42
CA ALA A 128 -8.57 -17.81 0.21
C ALA A 128 -9.37 -18.11 1.48
N LEU A 129 -10.37 -18.98 1.37
CA LEU A 129 -11.05 -19.59 2.51
C LEU A 129 -10.56 -21.01 2.70
N ASP A 130 -10.47 -21.47 3.94
CA ASP A 130 -10.36 -22.91 4.23
C ASP A 130 -11.74 -23.57 4.32
N GLU A 131 -11.79 -24.90 4.51
CA GLU A 131 -13.04 -25.64 4.69
C GLU A 131 -13.89 -25.18 5.91
N ALA A 132 -13.25 -24.56 6.91
CA ALA A 132 -13.91 -24.02 8.09
C ALA A 132 -14.45 -22.59 7.87
N GLY A 133 -14.18 -21.98 6.72
CA GLY A 133 -14.55 -20.60 6.41
C GLY A 133 -13.66 -19.56 7.08
N ASN A 134 -12.46 -19.94 7.51
CA ASN A 134 -11.43 -19.00 7.95
C ASN A 134 -10.86 -18.26 6.73
N ILE A 135 -10.43 -17.02 6.94
CA ILE A 135 -9.79 -16.18 5.93
C ILE A 135 -8.29 -16.43 6.00
N CYS A 136 -7.70 -16.86 4.90
CA CYS A 136 -6.31 -17.23 4.79
C CYS A 136 -5.56 -16.25 3.90
N LEU A 137 -4.37 -15.84 4.32
CA LEU A 137 -3.38 -15.15 3.49
C LEU A 137 -2.32 -16.16 3.07
N VAL A 138 -2.05 -16.22 1.77
CA VAL A 138 -1.07 -17.11 1.15
C VAL A 138 0.01 -16.27 0.49
N LEU A 139 1.27 -16.56 0.80
CA LEU A 139 2.46 -15.99 0.17
C LEU A 139 3.16 -17.09 -0.59
N TYR A 140 3.53 -16.87 -1.85
CA TYR A 140 4.28 -17.83 -2.64
C TYR A 140 5.42 -17.17 -3.37
N MET A 141 6.60 -17.78 -3.35
CA MET A 141 7.77 -17.41 -4.14
C MET A 141 7.92 -18.38 -5.32
N PRO A 142 7.48 -18.02 -6.53
CA PRO A 142 7.52 -18.92 -7.69
C PRO A 142 8.94 -19.39 -8.05
N GLU A 143 9.94 -18.53 -7.83
CA GLU A 143 11.34 -18.80 -8.12
C GLU A 143 11.91 -19.95 -7.27
N HIS A 144 11.44 -20.07 -6.02
CA HIS A 144 11.91 -21.06 -5.05
C HIS A 144 10.91 -22.21 -4.86
N GLY A 145 9.68 -22.08 -5.35
CA GLY A 145 8.60 -23.04 -5.11
C GLY A 145 8.24 -23.15 -3.63
N THR A 146 8.50 -22.11 -2.85
CA THR A 146 8.23 -22.05 -1.40
C THR A 146 7.07 -21.10 -1.13
N GLY A 147 6.40 -21.31 -0.01
CA GLY A 147 5.33 -20.41 0.39
C GLY A 147 4.93 -20.57 1.86
N ALA A 148 4.14 -19.61 2.33
CA ALA A 148 3.57 -19.57 3.66
C ALA A 148 2.05 -19.36 3.59
N GLN A 149 1.36 -19.78 4.64
CA GLN A 149 -0.08 -19.60 4.79
C GLN A 149 -0.39 -19.37 6.27
N GLU A 150 -1.26 -18.41 6.56
CA GLU A 150 -1.87 -18.23 7.88
C GLU A 150 -3.36 -18.00 7.68
N CYS A 151 -4.19 -18.69 8.49
CA CYS A 151 -5.64 -18.60 8.46
C CYS A 151 -6.21 -18.04 9.76
N ARG A 152 -7.28 -17.25 9.67
CA ARG A 152 -7.98 -16.68 10.82
C ARG A 152 -9.50 -16.77 10.70
N PRO A 153 -10.21 -17.13 11.79
CA PRO A 153 -11.66 -17.05 11.80
C PRO A 153 -12.16 -15.63 11.50
N PRO A 154 -13.31 -15.45 10.81
CA PRO A 154 -13.78 -14.13 10.40
C PRO A 154 -13.90 -13.11 11.55
N ALA A 155 -14.32 -13.56 12.73
CA ALA A 155 -14.41 -12.70 13.91
C ALA A 155 -13.05 -12.18 14.40
N ALA A 156 -11.99 -12.99 14.27
CA ALA A 156 -10.62 -12.59 14.62
C ALA A 156 -10.02 -11.70 13.51
N PHE A 157 -10.22 -12.09 12.25
CA PHE A 157 -9.79 -11.30 11.09
C PHE A 157 -10.38 -9.88 11.15
N ALA A 158 -11.67 -9.72 11.43
CA ALA A 158 -12.32 -8.41 11.56
C ALA A 158 -11.67 -7.47 12.62
N VAL A 159 -10.90 -8.03 13.56
CA VAL A 159 -10.24 -7.30 14.64
C VAL A 159 -8.78 -7.03 14.32
N GLU A 160 -8.07 -8.04 13.81
CA GLU A 160 -6.60 -8.09 13.75
C GLU A 160 -6.05 -8.21 12.32
N GLY A 161 -6.89 -8.53 11.33
CA GLY A 161 -6.44 -9.02 10.02
C GLY A 161 -5.77 -10.40 10.12
N VAL A 162 -4.92 -10.73 9.15
CA VAL A 162 -4.07 -11.92 9.19
C VAL A 162 -2.68 -11.63 8.64
N THR A 163 -1.65 -12.04 9.37
CA THR A 163 -0.25 -11.85 8.99
C THR A 163 0.37 -13.19 8.66
N ALA A 164 1.06 -13.27 7.53
CA ALA A 164 1.83 -14.45 7.14
C ALA A 164 3.28 -14.03 6.89
N GLU A 165 4.20 -14.87 7.33
CA GLU A 165 5.65 -14.69 7.19
C GLU A 165 6.21 -15.86 6.38
N LEU A 166 6.96 -15.51 5.34
CA LEU A 166 7.67 -16.43 4.47
C LEU A 166 9.16 -16.20 4.65
N ALA A 167 9.81 -17.12 5.36
CA ALA A 167 11.26 -17.15 5.49
C ALA A 167 11.87 -17.98 4.36
N ASP A 168 12.78 -17.40 3.58
CA ASP A 168 13.59 -18.17 2.64
C ASP A 168 14.51 -19.13 3.42
N ALA A 169 14.34 -20.43 3.16
CA ALA A 169 15.03 -21.50 3.86
C ALA A 169 16.43 -21.79 3.29
N GLU A 170 16.85 -21.16 2.18
CA GLU A 170 18.17 -21.40 1.58
C GLU A 170 19.31 -20.70 2.35
N GLY A 171 19.71 -21.35 3.44
CA GLY A 171 20.80 -20.98 4.35
C GLY A 171 22.20 -20.99 3.75
N ASP A 172 22.53 -20.02 2.88
CA ASP A 172 23.92 -19.66 2.58
C ASP A 172 24.47 -18.51 3.47
N GLY A 173 23.61 -17.93 4.32
CA GLY A 173 23.97 -16.82 5.22
C GLY A 173 24.03 -15.45 4.53
N SER A 174 23.72 -15.36 3.23
CA SER A 174 23.44 -14.11 2.56
C SER A 174 21.95 -13.77 2.78
N ARG A 175 21.74 -12.69 3.56
CA ARG A 175 20.46 -11.99 3.82
C ARG A 175 19.19 -12.85 3.67
N GLU A 176 18.69 -13.35 4.80
CA GLU A 176 17.32 -13.89 4.91
C GLU A 176 16.34 -12.92 4.22
N GLN A 177 15.81 -13.32 3.08
CA GLN A 177 14.65 -12.68 2.47
C GLN A 177 13.45 -13.21 3.25
N ASN A 178 13.07 -12.45 4.28
CA ASN A 178 11.88 -12.71 5.07
C ASN A 178 10.79 -11.80 4.55
N SER A 179 9.87 -12.36 3.77
CA SER A 179 8.70 -11.62 3.35
C SER A 179 7.61 -11.71 4.39
N GLU A 180 7.06 -10.56 4.78
CA GLU A 180 5.97 -10.49 5.75
C GLU A 180 4.84 -9.64 5.17
N ALA A 181 3.64 -10.21 5.11
CA ALA A 181 2.46 -9.53 4.61
C ALA A 181 1.32 -9.58 5.62
N TRP A 182 0.52 -8.52 5.64
CA TRP A 182 -0.64 -8.36 6.49
C TRP A 182 -1.86 -8.06 5.63
N LEU A 183 -2.80 -9.00 5.61
CA LEU A 183 -4.11 -8.84 5.00
C LEU A 183 -5.04 -8.16 6.00
N ILE A 184 -5.56 -7.01 5.60
CA ILE A 184 -6.31 -6.06 6.43
C ILE A 184 -7.80 -6.14 6.02
N PRO A 185 -8.75 -6.13 6.97
CA PRO A 185 -10.17 -6.10 6.65
C PRO A 185 -10.60 -4.79 5.97
N ASP A 186 -11.66 -4.85 5.17
CA ASP A 186 -12.26 -3.67 4.55
C ASP A 186 -12.69 -2.64 5.60
N GLY A 187 -12.45 -1.36 5.28
CA GLY A 187 -12.85 -0.24 6.14
C GLY A 187 -12.04 -0.11 7.44
N TYR A 188 -10.96 -0.88 7.57
CA TYR A 188 -9.95 -0.68 8.61
C TYR A 188 -9.21 0.64 8.35
N ASP A 189 -8.90 1.35 9.44
CA ASP A 189 -8.19 2.62 9.38
C ASP A 189 -6.68 2.34 9.28
N VAL A 190 -6.17 2.40 8.04
CA VAL A 190 -4.77 2.10 7.72
C VAL A 190 -3.82 3.24 8.10
N ASP A 191 -4.32 4.44 8.40
CA ASP A 191 -3.48 5.57 8.85
C ASP A 191 -2.76 5.24 10.17
N ALA A 192 -3.36 4.35 10.97
CA ALA A 192 -2.77 3.82 12.20
C ALA A 192 -1.69 2.73 11.97
N ILE A 193 -1.58 2.20 10.75
CA ILE A 193 -0.68 1.09 10.35
C ILE A 193 0.69 1.61 9.90
N SER A 194 0.83 2.92 9.68
CA SER A 194 2.11 3.60 9.40
C SER A 194 3.19 3.46 10.50
N ALA A 195 2.96 2.62 11.51
CA ALA A 195 3.95 2.17 12.46
C ALA A 195 5.10 1.43 11.74
N ASP A 196 6.22 2.16 11.60
CA ASP A 196 7.56 1.73 11.20
C ASP A 196 7.66 0.38 10.47
N ARG A 197 7.57 0.45 9.13
CA ARG A 197 7.96 -0.56 8.12
C ARG A 197 6.84 -1.37 7.46
N TRP A 198 5.61 -0.89 7.43
CA TRP A 198 4.58 -1.45 6.54
C TRP A 198 4.33 -0.49 5.38
N ALA A 199 4.30 -1.01 4.16
CA ALA A 199 3.87 -0.30 2.96
C ALA A 199 2.57 -0.94 2.46
N LEU A 200 1.58 -0.11 2.14
CA LEU A 200 0.35 -0.61 1.52
C LEU A 200 0.64 -0.92 0.06
N MET A 201 0.46 -2.18 -0.32
CA MET A 201 0.49 -2.59 -1.72
C MET A 201 -0.87 -2.41 -2.38
N MET A 202 -1.93 -2.58 -1.58
CA MET A 202 -3.34 -2.37 -1.94
C MET A 202 -4.13 -1.93 -0.70
N PRO A 203 -5.39 -1.47 -0.83
CA PRO A 203 -6.19 -1.02 0.31
C PRO A 203 -6.30 -2.03 1.48
N ASN A 204 -6.16 -3.32 1.19
CA ASN A 204 -6.31 -4.42 2.13
C ASN A 204 -5.06 -5.28 2.31
N LEU A 205 -3.92 -4.87 1.74
CA LEU A 205 -2.68 -5.63 1.84
C LEU A 205 -1.53 -4.69 2.16
N ALA A 206 -0.93 -4.89 3.32
CA ALA A 206 0.35 -4.27 3.68
C ALA A 206 1.47 -5.31 3.57
N VAL A 207 2.62 -4.88 3.08
CA VAL A 207 3.86 -5.68 3.02
C VAL A 207 4.93 -4.99 3.82
N ARG A 208 5.80 -5.75 4.48
CA ARG A 208 6.85 -5.16 5.30
C ARG A 208 7.98 -4.64 4.40
N VAL A 209 8.52 -3.47 4.74
CA VAL A 209 9.49 -2.71 3.92
C VAL A 209 10.92 -3.32 3.79
N PRO A 210 11.40 -4.38 4.48
CA PRO A 210 12.65 -5.02 4.03
C PRO A 210 12.54 -5.70 2.65
N ASP A 211 11.32 -5.89 2.13
CA ASP A 211 11.04 -6.59 0.86
C ASP A 211 11.07 -5.71 -0.38
N ILE A 212 11.12 -4.39 -0.21
CA ILE A 212 11.19 -3.44 -1.33
C ILE A 212 12.61 -2.87 -1.31
N GLU A 213 13.46 -3.26 -2.25
CA GLU A 213 14.76 -2.59 -2.35
C GLU A 213 14.51 -1.10 -2.64
N PRO A 214 15.23 -0.15 -2.01
CA PRO A 214 15.07 1.28 -2.32
C PRO A 214 15.27 1.60 -3.82
N THR A 215 15.97 0.73 -4.54
CA THR A 215 16.17 0.75 -6.00
C THR A 215 14.92 0.38 -6.80
N GLU A 216 13.92 -0.26 -6.21
CA GLU A 216 12.65 -0.66 -6.83
C GLU A 216 11.57 0.42 -6.73
N VAL A 217 11.81 1.51 -6.00
CA VAL A 217 10.81 2.57 -5.87
C VAL A 217 10.63 3.34 -7.19
N LEU A 218 11.68 3.34 -8.02
CA LEU A 218 11.69 3.92 -9.35
C LEU A 218 12.69 3.11 -10.19
N SER A 219 12.20 2.29 -11.12
CA SER A 219 13.02 1.61 -12.14
C SER A 219 14.04 2.56 -12.81
N VAL A 220 13.67 3.83 -12.97
CA VAL A 220 14.52 4.95 -13.41
C VAL A 220 15.82 5.13 -12.59
N LEU A 221 15.81 4.81 -11.29
CA LEU A 221 16.97 4.92 -10.41
C LEU A 221 17.88 3.67 -10.47
N ALA A 222 17.35 2.54 -10.95
CA ALA A 222 18.08 1.27 -11.05
C ALA A 222 19.00 1.17 -12.27
N GLU A 223 18.79 1.98 -13.32
CA GLU A 223 19.64 1.95 -14.51
C GLU A 223 21.07 2.47 -14.23
N PRO A 224 22.10 1.86 -14.85
CA PRO A 224 23.47 2.32 -14.72
C PRO A 224 23.63 3.72 -15.35
N GLN A 225 24.20 4.67 -14.59
CA GLN A 225 24.45 6.04 -15.09
C GLN A 225 25.27 6.01 -16.36
N ARG A 226 24.80 6.70 -17.40
CA ARG A 226 25.64 7.05 -18.53
C ARG A 226 26.47 8.29 -18.18
N PRO A 227 27.69 8.46 -18.74
CA PRO A 227 28.52 9.65 -18.50
C PRO A 227 27.82 10.99 -18.80
N GLU A 228 26.87 10.99 -19.75
CA GLU A 228 26.01 12.12 -20.12
C GLU A 228 24.86 12.42 -19.15
N ASP A 229 24.62 11.51 -18.19
CA ASP A 229 23.66 11.64 -17.09
C ASP A 229 24.36 12.14 -15.83
N ARG A 230 25.47 12.87 -15.96
CA ARG A 230 26.06 13.59 -14.83
C ARG A 230 25.35 14.92 -14.64
N MET A 231 24.99 15.20 -13.39
CA MET A 231 24.36 16.44 -12.98
C MET A 231 25.24 17.62 -13.42
N PRO A 232 24.69 18.63 -14.11
CA PRO A 232 25.49 19.73 -14.62
C PRO A 232 26.10 20.53 -13.48
N THR A 233 27.34 20.95 -13.64
CA THR A 233 27.96 21.94 -12.76
C THR A 233 27.35 23.31 -13.06
N LEU A 234 26.95 24.05 -12.02
CA LEU A 234 26.45 25.40 -12.21
C LEU A 234 27.55 26.30 -12.83
N PRO A 235 27.17 27.36 -13.57
CA PRO A 235 28.14 28.26 -14.22
C PRO A 235 29.17 28.90 -13.26
N ASP A 236 28.85 28.97 -11.97
CA ASP A 236 29.73 29.48 -10.91
C ASP A 236 30.65 28.41 -10.30
N GLY A 237 30.68 27.20 -10.87
CA GLY A 237 31.49 26.08 -10.42
C GLY A 237 30.94 25.37 -9.18
N ARG A 238 29.75 25.76 -8.67
CA ARG A 238 29.08 25.00 -7.62
C ARG A 238 28.47 23.75 -8.22
N GLU A 239 28.80 22.61 -7.65
CA GLU A 239 28.04 21.40 -7.89
C GLU A 239 26.73 21.47 -7.09
N ILE A 240 25.63 21.01 -7.69
CA ILE A 240 24.31 20.94 -7.04
C ILE A 240 24.30 19.83 -5.94
N THR A 241 25.43 19.14 -5.76
CA THR A 241 25.70 17.86 -5.07
C THR A 241 25.64 17.87 -3.54
N ARG A 242 25.14 18.92 -2.88
CA ARG A 242 25.03 18.88 -1.40
C ARG A 242 23.75 18.25 -0.85
N SER A 243 22.70 18.10 -1.66
CA SER A 243 21.39 17.64 -1.16
C SER A 243 20.95 16.27 -1.65
N ILE A 244 21.56 15.70 -2.68
CA ILE A 244 21.25 14.35 -3.19
C ILE A 244 22.55 13.55 -3.21
N VAL A 245 22.52 12.30 -2.75
CA VAL A 245 23.73 11.47 -2.70
C VAL A 245 24.16 11.13 -4.14
N ASP A 246 25.30 11.70 -4.56
CA ASP A 246 25.83 11.70 -5.94
C ASP A 246 25.83 10.37 -6.68
N SER A 247 25.90 9.23 -5.97
CA SER A 247 25.88 7.91 -6.60
C SER A 247 24.48 7.45 -7.05
N THR A 248 23.41 8.09 -6.56
CA THR A 248 22.02 7.65 -6.77
C THR A 248 21.18 8.63 -7.58
N SER A 249 21.68 9.83 -7.87
CA SER A 249 20.98 10.77 -8.75
C SER A 249 20.93 10.24 -10.19
N ARG A 250 19.82 10.46 -10.88
CA ARG A 250 19.61 10.09 -12.29
C ARG A 250 18.83 11.19 -12.99
N LEU A 251 19.14 11.39 -14.26
CA LEU A 251 18.35 12.24 -15.14
C LEU A 251 17.08 11.48 -15.55
N VAL A 252 15.93 11.96 -15.11
CA VAL A 252 14.62 11.35 -15.41
C VAL A 252 13.99 11.97 -16.64
N TYR A 253 14.29 13.26 -16.89
CA TYR A 253 13.74 13.98 -18.03
C TYR A 253 14.65 15.10 -18.49
N ARG A 254 14.70 15.29 -19.82
CA ARG A 254 15.45 16.36 -20.47
C ARG A 254 14.64 16.93 -21.63
N ALA A 255 14.32 18.21 -21.53
CA ALA A 255 13.88 19.07 -22.61
C ALA A 255 14.98 20.11 -22.93
N GLU A 256 14.73 20.99 -23.91
CA GLU A 256 15.68 22.02 -24.35
C GLU A 256 16.17 22.89 -23.18
N ASP A 257 15.24 23.34 -22.33
CA ASP A 257 15.53 24.26 -21.22
C ASP A 257 15.26 23.67 -19.83
N VAL A 258 14.84 22.40 -19.74
CA VAL A 258 14.46 21.76 -18.46
C VAL A 258 15.14 20.41 -18.31
N GLN A 259 15.72 20.15 -17.14
CA GLN A 259 16.23 18.85 -16.75
C GLN A 259 15.66 18.48 -15.38
N VAL A 260 15.12 17.27 -15.26
CA VAL A 260 14.62 16.74 -13.99
C VAL A 260 15.52 15.60 -13.56
N TRP A 261 16.01 15.70 -12.34
CA TRP A 261 16.86 14.71 -11.69
C TRP A 261 16.11 14.11 -10.52
N ALA A 262 16.16 12.79 -10.35
CA ALA A 262 15.66 12.14 -9.14
C ALA A 262 16.81 11.39 -8.48
N GLY A 263 16.82 11.28 -7.17
CA GLY A 263 17.81 10.48 -6.46
C GLY A 263 17.40 10.21 -5.02
N LEU A 264 18.11 9.28 -4.40
CA LEU A 264 17.87 8.92 -3.01
C LEU A 264 18.71 9.81 -2.10
N ARG A 265 18.08 10.28 -1.04
CA ARG A 265 18.75 10.96 0.06
C ARG A 265 18.55 10.12 1.32
N THR A 266 19.64 9.66 1.90
CA THR A 266 19.66 9.13 3.27
C THR A 266 20.13 10.25 4.18
N GLN A 267 19.26 10.74 5.07
CA GLN A 267 19.67 11.69 6.10
C GLN A 267 19.94 10.96 7.41
N GLU A 268 20.97 11.39 8.15
CA GLU A 268 21.12 11.02 9.56
C GLU A 268 19.93 11.52 10.39
N GLU A 269 19.31 12.64 10.00
CA GLU A 269 18.17 13.25 10.70
C GLU A 269 16.84 12.51 10.50
N THR A 270 16.65 11.79 9.39
CA THR A 270 15.41 11.01 9.11
C THR A 270 15.41 9.62 9.77
N ARG A 271 16.25 9.41 10.79
CA ARG A 271 16.42 8.11 11.49
C ARG A 271 16.74 6.95 10.53
N GLY A 272 17.39 7.25 9.40
CA GLY A 272 17.77 6.24 8.41
C GLY A 272 16.65 5.84 7.43
N GLN A 273 15.52 6.56 7.39
CA GLN A 273 14.55 6.37 6.31
C GLN A 273 15.06 7.05 5.02
N PRO A 274 15.07 6.35 3.87
CA PRO A 274 15.41 6.95 2.59
C PRO A 274 14.31 7.93 2.15
N GLU A 275 14.73 9.08 1.64
CA GLU A 275 13.87 10.04 0.95
C GLU A 275 14.15 9.95 -0.55
N ILE A 276 13.12 10.10 -1.38
CA ILE A 276 13.26 10.39 -2.80
C ILE A 276 13.26 11.89 -2.95
N CYS A 277 14.30 12.41 -3.56
CA CYS A 277 14.42 13.81 -3.88
C CYS A 277 14.38 14.00 -5.39
N VAL A 278 13.59 14.96 -5.84
CA VAL A 278 13.56 15.45 -7.21
C VAL A 278 14.17 16.83 -7.24
N VAL A 279 15.17 17.01 -8.10
CA VAL A 279 15.77 18.29 -8.43
C VAL A 279 15.38 18.67 -9.85
N VAL A 280 14.69 19.78 -10.00
CA VAL A 280 14.41 20.38 -11.30
C VAL A 280 15.42 21.48 -11.57
N TYR A 281 15.97 21.45 -12.77
CA TYR A 281 16.92 22.41 -13.29
C TYR A 281 16.34 23.08 -14.54
N MET A 282 16.25 24.41 -14.54
CA MET A 282 15.82 25.19 -15.71
C MET A 282 16.94 26.12 -16.17
N SER A 283 17.23 26.11 -17.48
CA SER A 283 18.25 26.95 -18.11
C SER A 283 17.64 27.91 -19.14
N HIS A 284 16.94 28.96 -18.70
CA HIS A 284 16.41 29.97 -19.61
C HIS A 284 16.80 31.38 -19.14
N ASP A 285 17.80 32.01 -19.79
CA ASP A 285 18.41 33.34 -19.53
C ASP A 285 18.84 33.66 -18.07
N SER A 286 18.42 32.84 -17.12
CA SER A 286 18.58 32.85 -15.68
C SER A 286 18.44 31.40 -15.22
N TRP A 287 19.25 31.02 -14.23
CA TRP A 287 19.27 29.66 -13.70
C TRP A 287 18.31 29.56 -12.52
N ALA A 288 17.52 28.50 -12.47
CA ALA A 288 16.66 28.21 -11.32
C ALA A 288 16.70 26.72 -10.98
N THR A 289 16.64 26.43 -9.68
CA THR A 289 16.63 25.05 -9.15
C THR A 289 15.57 24.91 -8.07
N ALA A 290 14.71 23.91 -8.21
CA ALA A 290 13.83 23.44 -7.15
C ALA A 290 14.33 22.09 -6.65
N ASN A 291 14.14 21.85 -5.35
CA ASN A 291 14.38 20.54 -4.75
C ASN A 291 13.14 20.20 -3.91
N SER A 292 12.49 19.08 -4.25
CA SER A 292 11.39 18.50 -3.47
C SER A 292 11.84 17.12 -3.00
N CYS A 293 11.69 16.83 -1.71
CA CYS A 293 12.00 15.53 -1.15
C CYS A 293 10.78 15.01 -0.38
N ALA A 294 10.49 13.72 -0.53
CA ALA A 294 9.50 13.02 0.29
C ALA A 294 10.08 11.70 0.78
N THR A 295 9.61 11.25 1.94
CA THR A 295 9.90 9.90 2.43
C THR A 295 9.35 8.90 1.43
N THR A 296 10.09 7.82 1.16
CA THR A 296 9.69 6.82 0.16
C THR A 296 8.25 6.37 0.33
N GLY A 297 7.80 6.12 1.57
CA GLY A 297 6.43 5.73 1.89
C GLY A 297 5.34 6.68 1.36
N LEU A 298 5.55 8.00 1.41
CA LEU A 298 4.56 8.98 0.91
C LEU A 298 4.49 9.03 -0.62
N VAL A 299 5.61 8.72 -1.29
CA VAL A 299 5.67 8.67 -2.76
C VAL A 299 4.88 7.48 -3.30
N TRP A 300 4.75 6.39 -2.54
CA TRP A 300 3.96 5.22 -2.92
C TRP A 300 2.46 5.51 -2.98
N ASP A 301 1.93 6.31 -2.04
CA ASP A 301 0.49 6.54 -1.93
C ASP A 301 -0.04 7.57 -2.95
N SER A 302 0.81 8.51 -3.35
CA SER A 302 0.34 9.69 -4.09
C SER A 302 1.35 10.26 -5.09
N GLY A 303 2.48 9.59 -5.34
CA GLY A 303 3.60 10.16 -6.08
C GLY A 303 4.21 11.39 -5.39
N LEU A 304 5.21 11.98 -6.01
CA LEU A 304 5.88 13.19 -5.54
C LEU A 304 5.60 14.34 -6.51
N GLU A 305 4.72 15.25 -6.13
CA GLU A 305 4.53 16.52 -6.84
C GLU A 305 5.70 17.48 -6.57
N PHE A 306 6.11 18.19 -7.61
CA PHE A 306 7.16 19.19 -7.52
C PHE A 306 6.94 20.31 -8.54
N GLY A 307 7.34 21.52 -8.17
CA GLY A 307 7.16 22.70 -9.01
C GLY A 307 8.39 23.60 -9.01
N LEU A 308 8.61 24.31 -10.11
CA LEU A 308 9.65 25.33 -10.24
C LEU A 308 9.11 26.50 -11.06
N GLU A 309 9.21 27.71 -10.53
CA GLU A 309 8.92 28.96 -11.24
C GLU A 309 10.22 29.72 -11.51
N ALA A 310 10.48 30.05 -12.78
CA ALA A 310 11.70 30.72 -13.21
C ALA A 310 11.45 31.61 -14.42
N GLY A 311 11.80 32.90 -14.33
CA GLY A 311 11.74 33.81 -15.47
C GLY A 311 10.35 34.01 -16.08
N GLY A 312 9.27 33.76 -15.32
CA GLY A 312 7.88 33.80 -15.82
C GLY A 312 7.41 32.49 -16.47
N HIS A 313 8.22 31.43 -16.39
CA HIS A 313 7.84 30.07 -16.76
C HIS A 313 7.59 29.25 -15.49
N GLU A 314 6.52 28.46 -15.49
CA GLU A 314 6.19 27.54 -14.42
C GLU A 314 6.33 26.11 -14.93
N PHE A 315 7.00 25.26 -14.16
CA PHE A 315 7.13 23.84 -14.42
C PHE A 315 6.52 23.07 -13.27
N HIS A 316 5.55 22.21 -13.54
CA HIS A 316 4.96 21.28 -12.57
C HIS A 316 5.22 19.86 -13.04
N GLY A 317 5.80 19.05 -12.17
CA GLY A 317 6.05 17.63 -12.40
C GLY A 317 5.48 16.78 -11.28
N TRP A 318 5.17 15.54 -11.63
CA TRP A 318 4.68 14.53 -10.71
C TRP A 318 5.42 13.23 -10.97
N LEU A 319 6.24 12.82 -9.99
CA LEU A 319 6.98 11.57 -10.04
C LEU A 319 6.12 10.46 -9.47
N LEU A 320 5.73 9.50 -10.30
CA LEU A 320 4.80 8.43 -9.98
C LEU A 320 5.55 7.14 -9.61
N PRO A 321 5.06 6.33 -8.67
CA PRO A 321 5.64 5.02 -8.40
C PRO A 321 5.50 4.07 -9.62
N ASP A 322 6.34 3.03 -9.69
CA ASP A 322 6.29 2.04 -10.77
C ASP A 322 4.91 1.38 -10.85
N GLY A 323 4.38 1.22 -12.07
CA GLY A 323 3.07 0.62 -12.31
C GLY A 323 1.88 1.55 -12.03
N PHE A 324 2.11 2.79 -11.59
CA PHE A 324 1.04 3.77 -11.40
C PHE A 324 0.56 4.30 -12.76
N GLU A 325 -0.72 4.09 -13.06
CA GLU A 325 -1.39 4.68 -14.21
C GLU A 325 -2.20 5.91 -13.78
N LEU A 326 -1.98 7.04 -14.45
CA LEU A 326 -2.80 8.24 -14.25
C LEU A 326 -4.27 7.91 -14.57
N ARG A 327 -5.18 8.40 -13.73
CA ARG A 327 -6.61 8.24 -14.00
C ARG A 327 -7.03 9.07 -15.23
N PRO A 328 -8.09 8.66 -15.95
CA PRO A 328 -8.53 9.39 -17.16
C PRO A 328 -8.86 10.87 -16.93
N ASP A 329 -9.30 11.26 -15.73
CA ASP A 329 -9.53 12.64 -15.34
C ASP A 329 -8.23 13.41 -15.07
N GLU A 330 -7.20 12.76 -14.51
CA GLU A 330 -5.87 13.34 -14.29
C GLU A 330 -5.11 13.53 -15.61
N THR A 331 -5.33 12.67 -16.61
CA THR A 331 -4.70 12.80 -17.95
C THR A 331 -5.14 14.04 -18.74
N GLN A 332 -6.18 14.76 -18.27
CA GLN A 332 -6.59 16.04 -18.89
C GLN A 332 -5.67 17.20 -18.47
N GLU A 333 -5.02 17.09 -17.32
CA GLU A 333 -4.11 18.11 -16.77
C GLU A 333 -2.64 17.69 -16.89
N TRP A 334 -2.36 16.39 -16.90
CA TRP A 334 -1.01 15.85 -16.84
C TRP A 334 -0.64 15.05 -18.08
N THR A 335 0.53 15.34 -18.65
CA THR A 335 1.13 14.60 -19.78
C THR A 335 2.27 13.73 -19.27
N VAL A 336 2.19 12.42 -19.51
CA VAL A 336 3.30 11.49 -19.22
C VAL A 336 4.42 11.69 -20.23
N VAL A 337 5.59 12.11 -19.77
CA VAL A 337 6.74 12.46 -20.63
C VAL A 337 7.93 11.50 -20.50
N ALA A 338 7.96 10.71 -19.43
CA ALA A 338 8.88 9.61 -19.22
C ALA A 338 8.19 8.55 -18.35
N PRO A 339 8.72 7.30 -18.28
CA PRO A 339 8.29 6.35 -17.26
C PRO A 339 8.33 7.05 -15.90
N ASN A 340 7.24 6.93 -15.13
CA ASN A 340 7.14 7.47 -13.78
C ASN A 340 7.16 9.00 -13.69
N LEU A 341 7.04 9.73 -14.79
CA LEU A 341 7.02 11.19 -14.75
C LEU A 341 5.91 11.75 -15.63
N ALA A 342 4.99 12.43 -14.96
CA ALA A 342 4.01 13.29 -15.59
C ALA A 342 4.38 14.76 -15.39
N VAL A 343 4.07 15.60 -16.36
CA VAL A 343 4.25 17.06 -16.29
C VAL A 343 2.97 17.76 -16.71
N ARG A 344 2.68 18.89 -16.10
CA ARG A 344 1.57 19.76 -16.50
C ARG A 344 2.12 20.90 -17.36
N GLU A 345 1.52 21.12 -18.52
CA GLU A 345 1.89 22.27 -19.36
C GLU A 345 1.57 23.57 -18.61
N PRO A 346 2.46 24.58 -18.64
CA PRO A 346 2.15 25.89 -18.09
C PRO A 346 0.99 26.54 -18.85
N GLU A 347 0.05 27.15 -18.11
CA GLU A 347 -1.07 27.93 -18.67
C GLU A 347 -0.64 29.25 -19.32
#